data_AF-A0A7Y2CJ46-F1
#
_entry.id   AF-A0A7Y2CJ46-F1
#
_cell.length_a   1.000
_cell.length_b   1.000
_cell.length_c   1.000
_cell.angle_alpha   90.00
_cell.angle_beta   90.00
_cell.angle_gamma   90.00
#
_symmetry.space_group_name_H-M   'P 1'
#
loop_
_entity.id
_entity.type
_entity.pdbx_description
1 polymer ?
#
loop_
_entity_poly.entity_id
_entity_poly.type
_entity_poly.pdbx_seq_one_letter_code
_entity_poly.pdbx_strand_id
1 'polypeptide(L)'
;GYWGDHQIIYLLKFLEALPRHFPDALTDLLDREIFCYANVPYRLKPFPEIVADPQNTIRFDSALEEAIEQRESVLGTDGRLLSGPDGSIVHVNLLEKLVVPALSKLSNLVADGGIWMNTQRPEWNDANNALVGNGLSMVTLGYLRRYLAHLDGILESWDVTAAPVSGAVVQWLRDVSAALDTHRSMLDASPVDPQDRRVLLTALGESFSRYREQVYASGPGRKEPLPVEEIRSLCRTALEYLDHAVEAGRRDDGLFHSYNLLVLRADTERAVVTPLPEMLEGQVAALSSGKVDAHEALELIARLFESELYRPDQRSFLLYPERRLPTFFERNRVPEAAAAIPLVAALLERGDGSVIARDADGVLRFHGDFRNADDVDAALNALAHDPEWADHVLRDRNAVLATFEEVFRHHAFTGRSGTMYGFEGLGCVYWHMVAKLLLAVQEIALRAFDDGGSPADCRALAEAYYRIRSGLGFEKDVTEYGAFPTDPYSHTPPHAGAKQPGMTGQVKEEILTRLGEFGVRVENGCVRFAPVLLRRTELLREGAVYRYYDVAGDARSLDVPAGALAFSYCQVPVLYELGNGESWIRVTRRDGSSTVVQGDTLDADTSRRLFERAGDVSQIDVGIPVRSLI
;
A
#
# COMPACT_ATOMS: atom_id res chain seq x y z
N GLY A 1 7.01 -10.43 13.04
CA GLY A 1 5.79 -10.35 12.21
C GLY A 1 6.14 -9.80 10.85
N TYR A 2 5.17 -9.78 9.93
CA TYR A 2 5.34 -9.33 8.55
C TYR A 2 4.37 -8.20 8.24
N TRP A 3 4.84 -7.09 7.67
CA TRP A 3 3.97 -5.98 7.25
C TRP A 3 3.21 -6.35 5.98
N GLY A 4 1.91 -6.01 5.94
CA GLY A 4 1.01 -6.47 4.88
C GLY A 4 1.35 -5.94 3.49
N ASP A 5 1.83 -4.70 3.40
CA ASP A 5 2.08 -3.95 2.16
C ASP A 5 3.45 -4.23 1.53
N HIS A 6 4.42 -4.77 2.30
CA HIS A 6 5.85 -4.92 1.93
C HIS A 6 6.16 -5.76 0.67
N GLN A 7 5.17 -6.38 0.02
CA GLN A 7 5.39 -7.26 -1.13
C GLN A 7 4.85 -6.67 -2.41
N ILE A 8 3.53 -6.52 -2.51
CA ILE A 8 2.82 -6.38 -3.78
C ILE A 8 3.20 -5.09 -4.52
N ILE A 9 2.88 -3.92 -3.97
CA ILE A 9 3.02 -2.66 -4.71
C ILE A 9 4.49 -2.31 -4.98
N TYR A 10 5.38 -2.58 -4.03
CA TYR A 10 6.79 -2.26 -4.17
C TYR A 10 7.48 -3.12 -5.24
N LEU A 11 7.21 -4.43 -5.23
CA LEU A 11 7.69 -5.35 -6.27
C LEU A 11 7.09 -4.97 -7.63
N LEU A 12 5.77 -4.70 -7.67
CA LEU A 12 5.07 -4.34 -8.89
C LEU A 12 5.70 -3.15 -9.61
N LYS A 13 6.11 -2.09 -8.89
CA LYS A 13 6.76 -0.94 -9.54
C LYS A 13 8.04 -1.34 -10.28
N PHE A 14 8.80 -2.32 -9.77
CA PHE A 14 9.96 -2.85 -10.49
C PHE A 14 9.57 -3.75 -11.67
N LEU A 15 8.53 -4.59 -11.50
CA LEU A 15 8.01 -5.45 -12.57
C LEU A 15 7.39 -4.67 -13.72
N GLU A 16 6.85 -3.47 -13.48
CA GLU A 16 6.36 -2.57 -14.52
C GLU A 16 7.51 -1.79 -15.18
N ALA A 17 8.52 -1.40 -14.40
CA ALA A 17 9.65 -0.63 -14.90
C ALA A 17 10.63 -1.47 -15.74
N LEU A 18 10.87 -2.73 -15.36
CA LEU A 18 11.84 -3.60 -16.02
C LEU A 18 11.55 -3.83 -17.51
N PRO A 19 10.37 -4.33 -17.93
CA PRO A 19 10.08 -4.59 -19.35
C PRO A 19 9.98 -3.29 -20.17
N ARG A 20 9.65 -2.15 -19.53
CA ARG A 20 9.72 -0.85 -20.21
C ARG A 20 11.13 -0.55 -20.70
N HIS A 21 12.16 -0.84 -19.90
CA HIS A 21 13.55 -0.59 -20.24
C HIS A 21 14.21 -1.74 -21.01
N PHE A 22 13.83 -2.98 -20.68
CA PHE A 22 14.41 -4.21 -21.22
C PHE A 22 13.28 -5.21 -21.51
N PRO A 23 12.64 -5.12 -22.70
CA PRO A 23 11.40 -5.84 -23.02
C PRO A 23 11.40 -7.34 -22.70
N ASP A 24 12.51 -8.02 -23.00
CA ASP A 24 12.62 -9.47 -22.84
C ASP A 24 13.20 -9.90 -21.48
N ALA A 25 13.71 -8.95 -20.67
CA ALA A 25 14.45 -9.31 -19.46
C ALA A 25 13.60 -10.03 -18.42
N LEU A 26 12.30 -9.75 -18.36
CA LEU A 26 11.41 -10.37 -17.39
C LEU A 26 11.06 -11.81 -17.81
N THR A 27 10.67 -12.02 -19.07
CA THR A 27 10.34 -13.33 -19.64
C THR A 27 11.55 -14.27 -19.61
N ASP A 28 12.76 -13.74 -19.88
CA ASP A 28 14.02 -14.47 -19.76
C ASP A 28 14.30 -14.99 -18.34
N LEU A 29 13.72 -14.40 -17.29
CA LEU A 29 13.96 -14.81 -15.90
C LEU A 29 12.90 -15.78 -15.37
N LEU A 30 11.75 -15.91 -16.04
CA LEU A 30 10.58 -16.62 -15.53
C LEU A 30 10.84 -18.09 -15.21
N ASP A 31 11.63 -18.80 -16.02
CA ASP A 31 11.97 -20.21 -15.83
C ASP A 31 13.41 -20.46 -15.35
N ARG A 32 14.23 -19.40 -15.19
CA ARG A 32 15.63 -19.52 -14.76
C ARG A 32 15.73 -19.74 -13.25
N GLU A 33 16.25 -20.90 -12.85
CA GLU A 33 16.36 -21.34 -11.45
C GLU A 33 17.56 -20.71 -10.72
N ILE A 34 17.53 -19.37 -10.58
CA ILE A 34 18.60 -18.58 -9.95
C ILE A 34 18.14 -17.82 -8.70
N PHE A 35 16.87 -17.96 -8.30
CA PHE A 35 16.30 -17.27 -7.15
C PHE A 35 16.24 -18.17 -5.93
N CYS A 36 16.28 -17.60 -4.74
CA CYS A 36 16.27 -18.33 -3.47
C CYS A 36 15.15 -17.85 -2.54
N TYR A 37 14.98 -18.54 -1.41
CA TYR A 37 14.12 -18.10 -0.30
C TYR A 37 14.97 -17.67 0.89
N ALA A 38 14.67 -16.49 1.44
CA ALA A 38 15.16 -16.12 2.76
C ALA A 38 14.53 -17.04 3.82
N ASN A 39 15.35 -17.60 4.71
CA ASN A 39 14.90 -18.48 5.78
C ASN A 39 14.73 -17.66 7.06
N VAL A 40 13.60 -16.96 7.17
CA VAL A 40 13.29 -16.19 8.38
C VAL A 40 12.71 -17.14 9.44
N PRO A 41 13.17 -17.14 10.70
CA PRO A 41 12.78 -18.08 11.75
C PRO A 41 11.38 -17.82 12.33
N TYR A 42 10.42 -17.46 11.48
CA TYR A 42 9.04 -17.16 11.85
C TYR A 42 8.13 -18.29 11.38
N ARG A 43 7.33 -18.82 12.31
CA ARG A 43 6.32 -19.84 12.03
C ARG A 43 4.95 -19.23 12.18
N LEU A 44 4.24 -19.06 11.07
CA LEU A 44 2.82 -18.74 11.13
C LEU A 44 2.08 -19.93 11.75
N LYS A 45 1.18 -19.65 12.69
CA LYS A 45 0.35 -20.66 13.35
C LYS A 45 -0.63 -21.32 12.35
N PRO A 46 -1.20 -22.48 12.71
CA PRO A 46 -2.29 -23.08 11.97
C PRO A 46 -3.51 -22.15 11.86
N PHE A 47 -4.27 -22.28 10.77
CA PHE A 47 -5.43 -21.40 10.53
C PHE A 47 -6.45 -21.35 11.68
N PRO A 48 -6.84 -22.48 12.33
CA PRO A 48 -7.73 -22.43 13.48
C PRO A 48 -7.20 -21.60 14.65
N GLU A 49 -5.89 -21.61 14.89
CA GLU A 49 -5.26 -20.77 15.93
C GLU A 49 -5.27 -19.28 15.55
N ILE A 50 -5.09 -18.97 14.25
CA ILE A 50 -5.18 -17.58 13.75
C ILE A 50 -6.61 -17.05 13.87
N VAL A 51 -7.62 -17.87 13.57
CA VAL A 51 -9.04 -17.51 13.74
C VAL A 51 -9.38 -17.28 15.22
N ALA A 52 -8.82 -18.11 16.11
CA ALA A 52 -9.06 -17.97 17.55
C ALA A 52 -8.43 -16.69 18.15
N ASP A 53 -7.23 -16.32 17.69
CA ASP A 53 -6.52 -15.11 18.14
C ASP A 53 -5.70 -14.50 17.00
N PRO A 54 -6.30 -13.62 16.17
CA PRO A 54 -5.63 -13.08 14.99
C PRO A 54 -4.56 -12.02 15.33
N GLN A 55 -4.41 -11.66 16.59
CA GLN A 55 -3.33 -10.78 17.06
C GLN A 55 -2.06 -11.57 17.44
N ASN A 56 -2.18 -12.88 17.65
CA ASN A 56 -1.10 -13.78 18.05
C ASN A 56 -1.00 -14.94 17.05
N THR A 57 -0.31 -14.72 15.94
CA THR A 57 -0.36 -15.59 14.76
C THR A 57 1.00 -16.12 14.32
N ILE A 58 2.10 -15.64 14.93
CA ILE A 58 3.46 -15.96 14.52
C ILE A 58 4.31 -16.31 15.75
N ARG A 59 4.91 -17.50 15.72
CA ARG A 59 5.90 -17.95 16.71
C ARG A 59 7.32 -17.71 16.18
N PHE A 60 8.24 -17.32 17.06
CA PHE A 60 9.67 -17.29 16.76
C PHE A 60 10.25 -18.69 16.99
N ASP A 61 10.93 -19.25 16.00
CA ASP A 61 11.54 -20.57 16.05
C ASP A 61 13.03 -20.46 16.41
N SER A 62 13.32 -20.45 17.71
CA SER A 62 14.69 -20.28 18.22
C SER A 62 15.65 -21.38 17.77
N ALA A 63 15.14 -22.61 17.59
CA ALA A 63 15.97 -23.72 17.11
C ALA A 63 16.35 -23.53 15.64
N LEU A 64 15.42 -23.00 14.82
CA LEU A 64 15.74 -22.63 13.45
C LEU A 64 16.74 -21.46 13.40
N GLU A 65 16.60 -20.44 14.24
CA GLU A 65 17.57 -19.32 14.27
C GLU A 65 18.98 -19.83 14.60
N GLU A 66 19.13 -20.66 15.63
CA GLU A 66 20.43 -21.23 15.99
C GLU A 66 21.03 -22.03 14.81
N ALA A 67 20.22 -22.82 14.11
CA ALA A 67 20.64 -23.55 12.92
C ALA A 67 20.98 -22.63 11.73
N ILE A 68 20.37 -21.46 11.62
CA ILE A 68 20.70 -20.43 10.61
C ILE A 68 22.03 -19.77 10.97
N GLU A 69 22.24 -19.35 12.22
CA GLU A 69 23.48 -18.72 12.68
C GLU A 69 24.69 -19.65 12.52
N GLN A 70 24.52 -20.94 12.84
CA GLN A 70 25.55 -21.95 12.61
C GLN A 70 25.91 -22.07 11.13
N ARG A 71 24.92 -22.09 10.22
CA ARG A 71 25.18 -22.11 8.77
C ARG A 71 25.83 -20.83 8.27
N GLU A 72 25.40 -19.67 8.77
CA GLU A 72 26.00 -18.38 8.43
C GLU A 72 27.48 -18.32 8.81
N SER A 73 27.88 -18.93 9.93
CA SER A 73 29.28 -19.00 10.34
C SER A 73 30.19 -19.78 9.36
N VAL A 74 29.61 -20.66 8.53
CA VAL A 74 30.33 -21.48 7.56
C VAL A 74 30.21 -20.94 6.12
N LEU A 75 29.01 -20.49 5.72
CA LEU A 75 28.69 -20.09 4.35
C LEU A 75 28.64 -18.57 4.14
N GLY A 76 28.80 -17.77 5.20
CA GLY A 76 28.48 -16.35 5.17
C GLY A 76 26.97 -16.12 5.08
N THR A 77 26.55 -14.96 4.57
CA THR A 77 25.14 -14.53 4.56
C THR A 77 24.20 -15.49 3.84
N ASP A 78 24.71 -16.28 2.88
CA ASP A 78 23.95 -17.31 2.18
C ASP A 78 23.47 -18.44 3.11
N GLY A 79 24.08 -18.61 4.29
CA GLY A 79 23.60 -19.51 5.34
C GLY A 79 22.20 -19.15 5.87
N ARG A 80 21.74 -17.91 5.64
CA ARG A 80 20.38 -17.44 5.95
C ARG A 80 19.34 -17.78 4.88
N LEU A 81 19.74 -18.46 3.81
CA LEU A 81 18.82 -18.95 2.77
C LEU A 81 18.23 -20.31 3.15
N LEU A 82 17.10 -20.64 2.52
CA LEU A 82 16.47 -21.95 2.69
C LEU A 82 17.36 -23.02 2.06
N SER A 83 17.74 -24.01 2.84
CA SER A 83 18.55 -25.14 2.38
C SER A 83 17.69 -26.35 2.08
N GLY A 84 18.07 -27.12 1.05
CA GLY A 84 17.49 -28.41 0.73
C GLY A 84 18.01 -29.52 1.67
N PRO A 85 17.49 -30.76 1.50
CA PRO A 85 17.88 -31.90 2.33
C PRO A 85 19.38 -32.27 2.29
N ASP A 86 20.07 -31.91 1.21
CA ASP A 86 21.50 -32.12 1.01
C ASP A 86 22.38 -30.96 1.51
N GLY A 87 21.77 -29.94 2.13
CA GLY A 87 22.44 -28.73 2.62
C GLY A 87 22.69 -27.66 1.55
N SER A 88 22.38 -27.92 0.27
CA SER A 88 22.48 -26.92 -0.79
C SER A 88 21.40 -25.86 -0.67
N ILE A 89 21.61 -24.67 -1.24
CA ILE A 89 20.58 -23.62 -1.27
C ILE A 89 19.47 -24.04 -2.25
N VAL A 90 18.21 -23.93 -1.80
CA VAL A 90 17.06 -24.16 -2.68
C VAL A 90 16.98 -23.03 -3.69
N HIS A 91 17.16 -23.39 -4.96
CA HIS A 91 16.99 -22.49 -6.10
C HIS A 91 15.65 -22.74 -6.80
N VAL A 92 14.94 -21.68 -7.15
CA VAL A 92 13.66 -21.67 -7.87
C VAL A 92 13.68 -20.60 -8.96
N ASN A 93 12.70 -20.62 -9.85
CA ASN A 93 12.59 -19.64 -10.92
C ASN A 93 11.81 -18.38 -10.52
N LEU A 94 11.85 -17.34 -11.33
CA LEU A 94 11.13 -16.10 -11.03
C LEU A 94 9.61 -16.32 -11.00
N LEU A 95 9.07 -17.19 -11.86
CA LEU A 95 7.64 -17.50 -11.86
C LEU A 95 7.15 -17.93 -10.47
N GLU A 96 7.85 -18.86 -9.82
CA GLU A 96 7.52 -19.28 -8.46
C GLU A 96 7.61 -18.11 -7.47
N LYS A 97 8.65 -17.26 -7.61
CA LYS A 97 8.83 -16.06 -6.77
C LYS A 97 7.74 -15.01 -6.97
N LEU A 98 7.07 -14.97 -8.11
CA LEU A 98 5.94 -14.08 -8.38
C LEU A 98 4.60 -14.68 -7.92
N VAL A 99 4.45 -16.00 -8.04
CA VAL A 99 3.23 -16.71 -7.63
C VAL A 99 3.09 -16.77 -6.11
N VAL A 100 4.18 -16.99 -5.37
CA VAL A 100 4.12 -17.15 -3.90
C VAL A 100 3.54 -15.91 -3.17
N PRO A 101 3.96 -14.67 -3.45
CA PRO A 101 3.34 -13.47 -2.87
C PRO A 101 1.86 -13.32 -3.23
N ALA A 102 1.46 -13.66 -4.46
CA ALA A 102 0.06 -13.64 -4.89
C ALA A 102 -0.78 -14.63 -4.10
N LEU A 103 -0.36 -15.91 -4.05
CA LEU A 103 -1.06 -16.94 -3.28
C LEU A 103 -1.14 -16.60 -1.79
N SER A 104 -0.08 -16.02 -1.22
CA SER A 104 -0.07 -15.61 0.20
C SER A 104 -1.13 -14.56 0.49
N LYS A 105 -1.31 -13.59 -0.42
CA LYS A 105 -2.33 -12.56 -0.29
C LYS A 105 -3.74 -13.09 -0.56
N LEU A 106 -3.91 -13.88 -1.62
CA LEU A 106 -5.20 -14.52 -1.95
C LEU A 106 -5.67 -15.46 -0.84
N SER A 107 -4.75 -16.14 -0.15
CA SER A 107 -5.08 -17.00 0.99
C SER A 107 -5.61 -16.23 2.22
N ASN A 108 -5.45 -14.91 2.23
CA ASN A 108 -5.98 -14.01 3.25
C ASN A 108 -7.09 -13.11 2.69
N LEU A 109 -7.62 -13.42 1.50
CA LEU A 109 -8.73 -12.68 0.92
C LEU A 109 -10.01 -12.92 1.72
N VAL A 110 -10.65 -11.82 2.09
CA VAL A 110 -12.01 -11.80 2.62
C VAL A 110 -12.88 -11.10 1.56
N ALA A 111 -13.79 -11.84 0.93
CA ALA A 111 -14.68 -11.30 -0.11
C ALA A 111 -15.42 -10.04 0.39
N ASP A 112 -15.45 -8.98 -0.43
CA ASP A 112 -15.91 -7.60 -0.14
C ASP A 112 -15.18 -6.87 0.99
N GLY A 113 -14.29 -7.54 1.71
CA GLY A 113 -13.68 -7.03 2.93
C GLY A 113 -12.26 -6.50 2.74
N GLY A 114 -11.47 -7.13 1.88
CA GLY A 114 -10.05 -6.82 1.66
C GLY A 114 -9.13 -7.99 2.01
N ILE A 115 -7.83 -7.70 2.16
CA ILE A 115 -6.84 -8.68 2.60
C ILE A 115 -6.68 -8.63 4.12
N TRP A 116 -6.78 -9.79 4.78
CA TRP A 116 -6.73 -9.88 6.24
C TRP A 116 -5.35 -9.53 6.83
N MET A 117 -5.33 -8.59 7.78
CA MET A 117 -4.14 -8.07 8.45
C MET A 117 -3.78 -8.90 9.70
N ASN A 118 -3.39 -10.16 9.50
CA ASN A 118 -3.20 -11.13 10.59
C ASN A 118 -1.73 -11.53 10.83
N THR A 119 -0.74 -10.69 10.47
CA THR A 119 0.70 -11.04 10.52
C THR A 119 1.50 -10.28 11.58
N GLN A 120 0.83 -9.86 12.66
CA GLN A 120 1.38 -9.16 13.84
C GLN A 120 2.12 -7.84 13.54
N ARG A 121 1.95 -7.27 12.35
CA ARG A 121 2.50 -5.95 11.95
C ARG A 121 1.50 -5.25 11.02
N PRO A 122 1.46 -3.91 11.05
CA PRO A 122 0.54 -3.14 10.23
C PRO A 122 0.97 -3.11 8.76
N GLU A 123 0.39 -2.19 8.00
CA GLU A 123 0.86 -1.79 6.68
C GLU A 123 1.60 -0.45 6.77
N TRP A 124 1.46 0.43 5.77
CA TRP A 124 2.18 1.70 5.68
C TRP A 124 1.92 2.62 6.89
N ASN A 125 0.66 2.75 7.33
CA ASN A 125 0.31 3.62 8.45
C ASN A 125 0.50 2.92 9.81
N ASP A 126 1.69 3.06 10.39
CA ASP A 126 1.99 2.51 11.72
C ASP A 126 1.14 3.13 12.85
N ALA A 127 0.56 4.31 12.66
CA ALA A 127 -0.34 4.89 13.64
C ALA A 127 -1.70 4.17 13.73
N ASN A 128 -2.07 3.39 12.71
CA ASN A 128 -3.23 2.48 12.69
C ASN A 128 -2.84 1.02 13.04
N ASN A 129 -1.81 0.82 13.86
CA ASN A 129 -1.30 -0.52 14.18
C ASN A 129 -2.24 -1.44 14.98
N ALA A 130 -3.28 -0.91 15.62
CA ALA A 130 -4.27 -1.74 16.31
C ALA A 130 -5.30 -2.37 15.34
N LEU A 131 -5.27 -2.01 14.05
CA LEU A 131 -5.96 -2.77 13.01
C LEU A 131 -5.39 -4.17 12.82
N VAL A 132 -4.16 -4.44 13.25
CA VAL A 132 -3.60 -5.80 13.16
C VAL A 132 -4.44 -6.75 14.00
N GLY A 133 -4.86 -7.86 13.39
CA GLY A 133 -5.79 -8.82 13.97
C GLY A 133 -7.12 -8.78 13.24
N ASN A 134 -7.94 -7.76 13.45
CA ASN A 134 -9.28 -7.70 12.87
C ASN A 134 -9.35 -6.85 11.58
N GLY A 135 -8.30 -6.12 11.22
CA GLY A 135 -8.28 -5.25 10.05
C GLY A 135 -8.27 -6.02 8.74
N LEU A 136 -8.96 -5.47 7.74
CA LEU A 136 -8.92 -5.90 6.36
C LEU A 136 -8.44 -4.73 5.50
N SER A 137 -7.47 -4.96 4.63
CA SER A 137 -6.87 -3.94 3.77
C SER A 137 -7.49 -3.96 2.38
N MET A 138 -8.33 -2.97 2.07
CA MET A 138 -8.76 -2.68 0.69
C MET A 138 -7.63 -2.02 -0.11
N VAL A 139 -6.70 -1.36 0.58
CA VAL A 139 -5.48 -0.77 0.00
C VAL A 139 -4.64 -1.85 -0.68
N THR A 140 -4.26 -2.89 0.06
CA THR A 140 -3.49 -4.02 -0.48
C THR A 140 -4.28 -4.79 -1.52
N LEU A 141 -5.61 -4.89 -1.38
CA LEU A 141 -6.48 -5.51 -2.38
C LEU A 141 -6.40 -4.77 -3.73
N GLY A 142 -6.50 -3.45 -3.74
CA GLY A 142 -6.39 -2.63 -4.95
C GLY A 142 -5.04 -2.79 -5.66
N TYR A 143 -3.95 -2.85 -4.89
CA TYR A 143 -2.62 -3.13 -5.46
C TYR A 143 -2.44 -4.59 -5.92
N LEU A 144 -3.06 -5.56 -5.23
CA LEU A 144 -3.06 -6.96 -5.65
C LEU A 144 -3.80 -7.14 -6.97
N ARG A 145 -4.91 -6.42 -7.17
CA ARG A 145 -5.64 -6.39 -8.44
C ARG A 145 -4.73 -5.94 -9.58
N ARG A 146 -4.01 -4.82 -9.43
CA ARG A 146 -3.03 -4.38 -10.44
C ARG A 146 -1.90 -5.39 -10.66
N TYR A 147 -1.43 -6.02 -9.58
CA TYR A 147 -0.38 -7.04 -9.66
C TYR A 147 -0.81 -8.29 -10.43
N LEU A 148 -2.01 -8.81 -10.19
CA LEU A 148 -2.53 -10.00 -10.88
C LEU A 148 -2.83 -9.71 -12.34
N ALA A 149 -3.36 -8.52 -12.67
CA ALA A 149 -3.55 -8.09 -14.05
C ALA A 149 -2.20 -7.99 -14.80
N HIS A 150 -1.17 -7.44 -14.14
CA HIS A 150 0.18 -7.38 -14.71
C HIS A 150 0.79 -8.78 -14.89
N LEU A 151 0.62 -9.66 -13.91
CA LEU A 151 1.11 -11.04 -13.98
C LEU A 151 0.43 -11.82 -15.12
N ASP A 152 -0.90 -11.73 -15.28
CA ASP A 152 -1.61 -12.38 -16.39
C ASP A 152 -1.11 -11.85 -17.75
N GLY A 153 -0.89 -10.53 -17.87
CA GLY A 153 -0.36 -9.92 -19.09
C GLY A 153 1.06 -10.39 -19.43
N ILE A 154 1.95 -10.52 -18.45
CA ILE A 154 3.30 -11.08 -18.65
C ILE A 154 3.18 -12.51 -19.18
N LEU A 155 2.36 -13.34 -18.54
CA LEU A 155 2.21 -14.75 -18.88
C LEU A 155 1.49 -14.98 -20.22
N GLU A 156 0.64 -14.06 -20.64
CA GLU A 156 0.03 -14.07 -21.97
C GLU A 156 1.06 -13.95 -23.09
N SER A 157 2.06 -13.11 -22.89
CA SER A 157 3.13 -12.85 -23.86
C SER A 157 4.25 -13.89 -23.83
N TRP A 158 4.19 -14.87 -22.93
CA TRP A 158 5.26 -15.83 -22.72
C TRP A 158 5.02 -17.14 -23.49
N ASP A 159 6.00 -17.54 -24.33
CA ASP A 159 5.88 -18.70 -25.23
C ASP A 159 5.99 -20.08 -24.53
N VAL A 160 6.26 -20.10 -23.22
CA VAL A 160 6.42 -21.34 -22.45
C VAL A 160 5.07 -21.83 -21.92
N THR A 161 4.76 -23.11 -22.11
CA THR A 161 3.47 -23.69 -21.70
C THR A 161 3.43 -24.19 -20.26
N ALA A 162 4.59 -24.55 -19.69
CA ALA A 162 4.74 -24.99 -18.31
C ALA A 162 6.16 -24.76 -17.79
N ALA A 163 6.30 -24.51 -16.49
CA ALA A 163 7.60 -24.28 -15.84
C ALA A 163 7.77 -25.19 -14.61
N PRO A 164 9.01 -25.55 -14.23
CA PRO A 164 9.25 -26.32 -13.01
C PRO A 164 9.00 -25.46 -11.78
N VAL A 165 8.08 -25.87 -10.91
CA VAL A 165 7.71 -25.17 -9.67
C VAL A 165 7.67 -26.19 -8.53
N SER A 166 8.08 -25.77 -7.34
CA SER A 166 8.04 -26.61 -6.14
C SER A 166 6.66 -27.22 -5.92
N GLY A 167 6.59 -28.55 -5.72
CA GLY A 167 5.33 -29.29 -5.64
C GLY A 167 4.38 -28.79 -4.54
N ALA A 168 4.91 -28.31 -3.41
CA ALA A 168 4.09 -27.66 -2.38
C ALA A 168 3.36 -26.40 -2.91
N VAL A 169 4.02 -25.60 -3.75
CA VAL A 169 3.43 -24.40 -4.36
C VAL A 169 2.41 -24.77 -5.42
N VAL A 170 2.67 -25.81 -6.23
CA VAL A 170 1.71 -26.33 -7.21
C VAL A 170 0.41 -26.77 -6.54
N GLN A 171 0.50 -27.54 -5.45
CA GLN A 171 -0.68 -27.98 -4.71
C GLN A 171 -1.42 -26.81 -4.07
N TRP A 172 -0.70 -25.87 -3.47
CA TRP A 172 -1.30 -24.67 -2.87
C TRP A 172 -2.04 -23.82 -3.90
N LEU A 173 -1.46 -23.63 -5.09
CA LEU A 173 -2.11 -22.93 -6.20
C LEU A 173 -3.44 -23.59 -6.56
N ARG A 174 -3.43 -24.92 -6.76
CA ARG A 174 -4.63 -25.68 -7.12
C ARG A 174 -5.69 -25.63 -6.04
N ASP A 175 -5.30 -25.69 -4.77
CA ASP A 175 -6.22 -25.56 -3.63
C ASP A 175 -6.88 -24.16 -3.61
N VAL A 176 -6.11 -23.10 -3.85
CA VAL A 176 -6.63 -21.72 -3.92
C VAL A 176 -7.55 -21.55 -5.13
N SER A 177 -7.15 -22.03 -6.32
CA SER A 177 -8.00 -21.99 -7.52
C SER A 177 -9.32 -22.73 -7.29
N ALA A 178 -9.27 -23.94 -6.75
CA ALA A 178 -10.46 -24.73 -6.47
C ALA A 178 -11.39 -24.04 -5.45
N ALA A 179 -10.83 -23.40 -4.42
CA ALA A 179 -11.61 -22.62 -3.47
C ALA A 179 -12.34 -21.46 -4.15
N LEU A 180 -11.64 -20.68 -4.98
CA LEU A 180 -12.25 -19.54 -5.70
C LEU A 180 -13.29 -19.99 -6.73
N ASP A 181 -13.01 -21.04 -7.51
CA ASP A 181 -13.94 -21.51 -8.55
C ASP A 181 -15.20 -22.15 -7.95
N THR A 182 -15.06 -22.98 -6.90
CA THR A 182 -16.19 -23.64 -6.23
C THR A 182 -17.19 -22.63 -5.66
N HIS A 183 -16.69 -21.48 -5.24
CA HIS A 183 -17.43 -20.45 -4.54
C HIS A 183 -17.82 -19.26 -5.42
N ARG A 184 -17.49 -19.29 -6.71
CA ARG A 184 -17.60 -18.16 -7.65
C ARG A 184 -19.01 -17.57 -7.75
N SER A 185 -20.06 -18.37 -7.60
CA SER A 185 -21.45 -17.90 -7.67
C SER A 185 -21.83 -16.93 -6.55
N MET A 186 -21.05 -16.82 -5.47
CA MET A 186 -21.33 -15.81 -4.42
C MET A 186 -21.20 -14.38 -4.93
N LEU A 187 -20.47 -14.17 -6.04
CA LEU A 187 -20.30 -12.86 -6.68
C LEU A 187 -21.58 -12.36 -7.38
N ASP A 188 -22.58 -13.23 -7.59
CA ASP A 188 -23.88 -12.84 -8.15
C ASP A 188 -24.68 -11.96 -7.16
N ALA A 189 -24.28 -11.93 -5.89
CA ALA A 189 -24.81 -11.06 -4.86
C ALA A 189 -23.83 -9.91 -4.55
N SER A 190 -24.36 -8.72 -4.27
CA SER A 190 -23.59 -7.60 -3.74
C SER A 190 -24.43 -6.90 -2.65
N PRO A 191 -23.98 -6.87 -1.38
CA PRO A 191 -22.76 -7.52 -0.87
C PRO A 191 -22.88 -9.05 -0.76
N VAL A 192 -21.74 -9.74 -0.73
CA VAL A 192 -21.61 -11.18 -0.47
C VAL A 192 -22.16 -11.53 0.93
N ASP A 193 -22.89 -12.64 1.04
CA ASP A 193 -23.44 -13.11 2.30
C ASP A 193 -22.32 -13.44 3.32
N PRO A 194 -22.44 -13.03 4.60
CA PRO A 194 -21.43 -13.32 5.62
C PRO A 194 -21.11 -14.80 5.86
N GLN A 195 -22.05 -15.72 5.61
CA GLN A 195 -21.82 -17.16 5.73
C GLN A 195 -20.98 -17.66 4.54
N ASP A 196 -21.34 -17.25 3.32
CA ASP A 196 -20.59 -17.55 2.10
C ASP A 196 -19.14 -17.01 2.18
N ARG A 197 -18.97 -15.79 2.67
CA ARG A 197 -17.66 -15.18 2.96
C ARG A 197 -16.85 -16.01 3.95
N ARG A 198 -17.48 -16.54 5.01
CA ARG A 198 -16.82 -17.38 6.02
C ARG A 198 -16.34 -18.70 5.42
N VAL A 199 -17.15 -19.32 4.55
CA VAL A 199 -16.81 -20.59 3.90
C VAL A 199 -15.57 -20.41 3.01
N LEU A 200 -15.55 -19.38 2.15
CA LEU A 200 -14.40 -19.09 1.29
C LEU A 200 -13.14 -18.77 2.12
N LEU A 201 -13.24 -17.91 3.13
CA LEU A 201 -12.12 -17.58 4.02
C LEU A 201 -11.53 -18.84 4.68
N THR A 202 -12.39 -19.78 5.09
CA THR A 202 -11.93 -21.05 5.68
C THR A 202 -11.16 -21.89 4.67
N ALA A 203 -11.70 -22.06 3.45
CA ALA A 203 -11.06 -22.85 2.41
C ALA A 203 -9.67 -22.29 2.04
N LEU A 204 -9.57 -20.97 1.89
CA LEU A 204 -8.33 -20.26 1.59
C LEU A 204 -7.31 -20.30 2.74
N GLY A 205 -7.77 -20.10 3.98
CA GLY A 205 -6.90 -20.11 5.15
C GLY A 205 -6.32 -21.50 5.44
N GLU A 206 -7.15 -22.54 5.33
CA GLU A 206 -6.75 -23.93 5.52
C GLU A 206 -5.75 -24.41 4.45
N SER A 207 -5.94 -24.03 3.18
CA SER A 207 -4.98 -24.38 2.12
C SER A 207 -3.60 -23.79 2.38
N PHE A 208 -3.56 -22.53 2.84
CA PHE A 208 -2.30 -21.89 3.20
C PHE A 208 -1.67 -22.50 4.45
N SER A 209 -2.48 -22.92 5.44
CA SER A 209 -1.98 -23.67 6.61
C SER A 209 -1.26 -24.96 6.19
N ARG A 210 -1.91 -25.78 5.36
CA ARG A 210 -1.33 -27.02 4.83
C ARG A 210 -0.02 -26.79 4.08
N TYR A 211 0.02 -25.79 3.20
CA TYR A 211 1.24 -25.42 2.47
C TYR A 211 2.39 -25.09 3.44
N ARG A 212 2.16 -24.20 4.40
CA ARG A 212 3.21 -23.76 5.34
C ARG A 212 3.67 -24.90 6.23
N GLU A 213 2.77 -25.71 6.75
CA GLU A 213 3.10 -26.86 7.59
C GLU A 213 3.96 -27.88 6.84
N GLN A 214 3.64 -28.16 5.57
CA GLN A 214 4.48 -29.00 4.71
C GLN A 214 5.89 -28.40 4.54
N VAL A 215 6.00 -27.11 4.22
CA VAL A 215 7.27 -26.42 4.03
C VAL A 215 8.10 -26.36 5.32
N TYR A 216 7.46 -26.09 6.46
CA TYR A 216 8.13 -26.07 7.76
C TYR A 216 8.66 -27.44 8.16
N ALA A 217 7.93 -28.52 7.85
CA ALA A 217 8.31 -29.88 8.23
C ALA A 217 9.35 -30.50 7.28
N SER A 218 9.25 -30.25 5.98
CA SER A 218 9.97 -31.01 4.94
C SER A 218 10.46 -30.19 3.74
N GLY A 219 10.29 -28.86 3.78
CA GLY A 219 10.66 -27.97 2.70
C GLY A 219 9.66 -27.96 1.53
N PRO A 220 9.97 -27.23 0.45
CA PRO A 220 9.04 -26.99 -0.66
C PRO A 220 8.79 -28.21 -1.55
N GLY A 221 9.50 -29.32 -1.33
CA GLY A 221 9.35 -30.56 -2.08
C GLY A 221 10.11 -30.58 -3.42
N ARG A 222 9.90 -31.65 -4.19
CA ARG A 222 10.44 -31.75 -5.56
C ARG A 222 9.67 -30.81 -6.49
N LYS A 223 10.32 -30.35 -7.55
CA LYS A 223 9.67 -29.53 -8.57
C LYS A 223 8.82 -30.38 -9.49
N GLU A 224 7.68 -29.82 -9.88
CA GLU A 224 6.69 -30.39 -10.77
C GLU A 224 6.39 -29.39 -11.89
N PRO A 225 6.02 -29.84 -13.09
CA PRO A 225 5.61 -28.93 -14.15
C PRO A 225 4.27 -28.29 -13.78
N LEU A 226 4.24 -26.96 -13.71
CA LEU A 226 3.03 -26.16 -13.54
C LEU A 226 2.64 -25.53 -14.89
N PRO A 227 1.49 -25.87 -15.47
CA PRO A 227 1.00 -25.22 -16.68
C PRO A 227 0.76 -23.72 -16.46
N VAL A 228 1.23 -22.89 -17.39
CA VAL A 228 1.08 -21.43 -17.33
C VAL A 228 -0.40 -21.03 -17.32
N GLU A 229 -1.25 -21.76 -18.05
CA GLU A 229 -2.69 -21.50 -18.07
C GLU A 229 -3.36 -21.75 -16.71
N GLU A 230 -2.86 -22.65 -15.85
CA GLU A 230 -3.39 -22.79 -14.48
C GLU A 230 -3.17 -21.50 -13.66
N ILE A 231 -2.03 -20.83 -13.87
CA ILE A 231 -1.71 -19.56 -13.19
C ILE A 231 -2.55 -18.42 -13.75
N ARG A 232 -2.69 -18.35 -15.07
CA ARG A 232 -3.53 -17.34 -15.74
C ARG A 232 -4.99 -17.48 -15.35
N SER A 233 -5.51 -18.71 -15.33
CA SER A 233 -6.88 -18.99 -14.87
C SER A 233 -7.09 -18.55 -13.43
N LEU A 234 -6.15 -18.85 -12.52
CA LEU A 234 -6.20 -18.32 -11.15
C LEU A 234 -6.24 -16.79 -11.14
N CYS A 235 -5.37 -16.12 -11.91
CA CYS A 235 -5.33 -14.65 -11.94
C CYS A 235 -6.67 -14.08 -12.39
N ARG A 236 -7.27 -14.62 -13.47
CA ARG A 236 -8.57 -14.16 -13.98
C ARG A 236 -9.71 -14.39 -12.98
N THR A 237 -9.84 -15.59 -12.41
CA THR A 237 -10.86 -15.85 -11.38
C THR A 237 -10.65 -14.94 -10.17
N ALA A 238 -9.41 -14.79 -9.69
CA ALA A 238 -9.12 -13.92 -8.56
C ALA A 238 -9.47 -12.45 -8.86
N LEU A 239 -9.15 -11.95 -10.06
CA LEU A 239 -9.49 -10.59 -10.48
C LEU A 239 -11.00 -10.30 -10.40
N GLU A 240 -11.86 -11.30 -10.66
CA GLU A 240 -13.31 -11.12 -10.49
C GLU A 240 -13.71 -10.86 -9.04
N TYR A 241 -13.13 -11.60 -8.08
CA TYR A 241 -13.33 -11.34 -6.66
C TYR A 241 -12.79 -9.97 -6.23
N LEU A 242 -11.62 -9.56 -6.77
CA LEU A 242 -11.02 -8.28 -6.39
C LEU A 242 -11.77 -7.10 -7.00
N ASP A 243 -12.21 -7.21 -8.26
CA ASP A 243 -13.02 -6.17 -8.93
C ASP A 243 -14.38 -6.02 -8.23
N HIS A 244 -15.04 -7.13 -7.89
CA HIS A 244 -16.28 -7.11 -7.12
C HIS A 244 -16.08 -6.43 -5.75
N ALA A 245 -15.00 -6.75 -5.03
CA ALA A 245 -14.69 -6.11 -3.76
C ALA A 245 -14.39 -4.60 -3.90
N VAL A 246 -13.72 -4.16 -4.97
CA VAL A 246 -13.49 -2.73 -5.24
C VAL A 246 -14.83 -2.02 -5.46
N GLU A 247 -15.74 -2.61 -6.25
CA GLU A 247 -17.06 -2.05 -6.51
C GLU A 247 -17.92 -1.99 -5.24
N ALA A 248 -17.99 -3.08 -4.46
CA ALA A 248 -18.67 -3.14 -3.17
C ALA A 248 -18.03 -2.21 -2.12
N GLY A 249 -16.75 -1.86 -2.30
CA GLY A 249 -16.00 -0.96 -1.43
C GLY A 249 -16.22 0.53 -1.70
N ARG A 250 -17.06 0.90 -2.67
CA ARG A 250 -17.44 2.30 -2.95
C ARG A 250 -18.47 2.77 -1.93
N ARG A 251 -18.21 3.93 -1.32
CA ARG A 251 -19.05 4.58 -0.32
C ARG A 251 -20.15 5.42 -0.96
N ASP A 252 -21.17 5.74 -0.18
CA ASP A 252 -22.28 6.62 -0.59
C ASP A 252 -21.82 8.05 -0.96
N ASP A 253 -20.70 8.52 -0.39
CA ASP A 253 -20.08 9.81 -0.70
C ASP A 253 -19.20 9.78 -1.98
N GLY A 254 -19.09 8.61 -2.63
CA GLY A 254 -18.30 8.40 -3.84
C GLY A 254 -16.82 8.08 -3.59
N LEU A 255 -16.35 8.09 -2.34
CA LEU A 255 -15.01 7.64 -1.97
C LEU A 255 -14.94 6.11 -1.85
N PHE A 256 -13.75 5.56 -1.62
CA PHE A 256 -13.53 4.12 -1.41
C PHE A 256 -13.12 3.82 0.04
N HIS A 257 -13.57 2.69 0.56
CA HIS A 257 -13.07 2.17 1.84
C HIS A 257 -11.58 1.82 1.74
N SER A 258 -10.81 2.18 2.78
CA SER A 258 -9.36 1.89 2.86
C SER A 258 -9.09 0.64 3.69
N TYR A 259 -9.69 0.63 4.89
CA TYR A 259 -9.59 -0.47 5.84
C TYR A 259 -10.98 -0.80 6.36
N ASN A 260 -11.24 -2.08 6.56
CA ASN A 260 -12.47 -2.59 7.19
C ASN A 260 -12.11 -3.42 8.42
N LEU A 261 -13.11 -3.80 9.21
CA LEU A 261 -12.98 -4.74 10.32
C LEU A 261 -13.69 -6.05 9.99
N LEU A 262 -13.00 -7.15 10.25
CA LEU A 262 -13.51 -8.51 10.23
C LEU A 262 -14.00 -8.89 11.63
N VAL A 263 -15.23 -9.38 11.69
CA VAL A 263 -15.81 -9.98 12.89
C VAL A 263 -16.20 -11.41 12.57
N LEU A 264 -15.47 -12.36 13.15
CA LEU A 264 -15.77 -13.78 13.06
C LEU A 264 -16.69 -14.18 14.22
N ARG A 265 -17.88 -14.70 13.88
CA ARG A 265 -18.88 -15.16 14.84
C ARG A 265 -18.87 -16.69 14.89
N ALA A 266 -18.28 -17.24 15.94
CA ALA A 266 -18.13 -18.70 16.11
C ALA A 266 -19.47 -19.43 16.34
N ASP A 267 -20.48 -18.75 16.87
CA ASP A 267 -21.81 -19.29 17.12
C ASP A 267 -22.65 -19.47 15.84
N THR A 268 -22.39 -18.63 14.83
CA THR A 268 -23.19 -18.55 13.60
C THR A 268 -22.40 -18.91 12.35
N GLU A 269 -21.10 -19.18 12.46
CA GLU A 269 -20.17 -19.39 11.33
C GLU A 269 -20.29 -18.27 10.28
N ARG A 270 -20.25 -17.01 10.73
CA ARG A 270 -20.35 -15.83 9.87
C ARG A 270 -19.10 -14.97 9.95
N ALA A 271 -18.69 -14.44 8.80
CA ALA A 271 -17.64 -13.43 8.66
C ALA A 271 -18.30 -12.10 8.30
N VAL A 272 -18.43 -11.19 9.28
CA VAL A 272 -19.04 -9.87 9.08
C VAL A 272 -17.94 -8.85 8.79
N VAL A 273 -18.17 -8.03 7.76
CA VAL A 273 -17.30 -6.89 7.41
C VAL A 273 -17.97 -5.62 7.90
N THR A 274 -17.24 -4.81 8.68
CA THR A 274 -17.69 -3.51 9.16
C THR A 274 -16.74 -2.43 8.65
N PRO A 275 -17.21 -1.44 7.88
CA PRO A 275 -16.33 -0.41 7.34
C PRO A 275 -15.79 0.55 8.41
N LEU A 276 -14.61 1.11 8.17
CA LEU A 276 -14.07 2.24 8.92
C LEU A 276 -14.32 3.57 8.21
N PRO A 277 -14.13 4.72 8.89
CA PRO A 277 -14.17 6.04 8.27
C PRO A 277 -13.24 6.14 7.06
N GLU A 278 -13.56 7.08 6.17
CA GLU A 278 -12.77 7.37 4.98
C GLU A 278 -11.32 7.68 5.32
N MET A 279 -10.41 7.23 4.46
CA MET A 279 -8.99 7.54 4.58
C MET A 279 -8.42 7.84 3.20
N LEU A 280 -7.43 8.73 3.14
CA LEU A 280 -6.80 9.14 1.89
C LEU A 280 -6.14 7.96 1.16
N GLU A 281 -5.59 7.02 1.92
CA GLU A 281 -4.83 5.88 1.39
C GLU A 281 -5.66 4.95 0.49
N GLY A 282 -6.93 4.71 0.82
CA GLY A 282 -7.82 3.93 -0.05
C GLY A 282 -8.13 4.62 -1.37
N GLN A 283 -8.12 5.95 -1.40
CA GLN A 283 -8.36 6.71 -2.63
C GLN A 283 -7.15 6.59 -3.56
N VAL A 284 -5.95 6.68 -2.99
CA VAL A 284 -4.69 6.43 -3.71
C VAL A 284 -4.67 5.01 -4.27
N ALA A 285 -5.05 4.01 -3.47
CA ALA A 285 -5.07 2.62 -3.90
C ALA A 285 -6.13 2.34 -4.99
N ALA A 286 -7.33 2.92 -4.87
CA ALA A 286 -8.39 2.80 -5.88
C ALA A 286 -7.95 3.40 -7.22
N LEU A 287 -7.43 4.64 -7.23
CA LEU A 287 -6.86 5.29 -8.42
C LEU A 287 -5.69 4.46 -9.00
N SER A 288 -4.88 3.85 -8.14
CA SER A 288 -3.72 3.07 -8.56
C SER A 288 -4.03 1.63 -8.96
N SER A 289 -5.27 1.14 -8.78
CA SER A 289 -5.66 -0.26 -9.02
C SER A 289 -5.71 -0.65 -10.49
N GLY A 290 -5.81 0.34 -11.38
CA GLY A 290 -6.08 0.17 -12.80
C GLY A 290 -7.51 -0.27 -13.12
N LYS A 291 -8.43 -0.27 -12.14
CA LYS A 291 -9.87 -0.51 -12.34
C LYS A 291 -10.63 0.78 -12.60
N VAL A 292 -10.26 1.85 -11.88
CA VAL A 292 -10.84 3.19 -12.01
C VAL A 292 -10.41 3.83 -13.33
N ASP A 293 -11.38 4.20 -14.15
CA ASP A 293 -11.11 4.89 -15.42
C ASP A 293 -10.90 6.41 -15.26
N ALA A 294 -10.65 7.11 -16.37
CA ALA A 294 -10.41 8.55 -16.38
C ALA A 294 -11.59 9.37 -15.84
N HIS A 295 -12.83 8.97 -16.14
CA HIS A 295 -14.04 9.68 -15.71
C HIS A 295 -14.31 9.43 -14.23
N GLU A 296 -14.27 8.18 -13.80
CA GLU A 296 -14.41 7.81 -12.40
C GLU A 296 -13.33 8.45 -11.52
N ALA A 297 -12.10 8.60 -12.04
CA ALA A 297 -11.03 9.30 -11.35
C ALA A 297 -11.34 10.79 -11.14
N LEU A 298 -11.89 11.48 -12.14
CA LEU A 298 -12.30 12.87 -12.01
C LEU A 298 -13.40 13.05 -10.96
N GLU A 299 -14.40 12.15 -10.98
CA GLU A 299 -15.46 12.15 -9.96
C GLU A 299 -14.89 11.91 -8.56
N LEU A 300 -14.02 10.90 -8.40
CA LEU A 300 -13.38 10.60 -7.13
C LEU A 300 -12.54 11.77 -6.61
N ILE A 301 -11.76 12.42 -7.47
CA ILE A 301 -10.96 13.60 -7.09
C ILE A 301 -11.87 14.76 -6.68
N ALA A 302 -12.97 15.00 -7.41
CA ALA A 302 -13.94 16.03 -7.05
C ALA A 302 -14.54 15.76 -5.67
N ARG A 303 -14.97 14.52 -5.39
CA ARG A 303 -15.48 14.10 -4.07
C ARG A 303 -14.43 14.22 -2.97
N LEU A 304 -13.18 13.92 -3.27
CA LEU A 304 -12.09 14.07 -2.31
C LEU A 304 -11.92 15.53 -1.86
N PHE A 305 -12.05 16.49 -2.78
CA PHE A 305 -12.03 17.93 -2.46
C PHE A 305 -13.28 18.42 -1.70
N GLU A 306 -14.40 17.70 -1.78
CA GLU A 306 -15.63 17.97 -1.04
C GLU A 306 -15.66 17.28 0.33
N SER A 307 -14.78 16.31 0.57
CA SER A 307 -14.76 15.47 1.77
C SER A 307 -14.12 16.15 2.99
N GLU A 308 -14.33 15.56 4.17
CA GLU A 308 -13.67 15.96 5.42
C GLU A 308 -12.15 15.73 5.41
N LEU A 309 -11.62 15.04 4.40
CA LEU A 309 -10.18 14.88 4.21
C LEU A 309 -9.54 16.17 3.68
N TYR A 310 -10.26 17.03 2.96
CA TYR A 310 -9.68 18.26 2.44
C TYR A 310 -9.48 19.28 3.56
N ARG A 311 -8.23 19.71 3.76
CA ARG A 311 -7.79 20.70 4.72
C ARG A 311 -7.52 22.04 4.00
N PRO A 312 -8.43 23.03 4.07
CA PRO A 312 -8.37 24.22 3.22
C PRO A 312 -7.19 25.16 3.48
N ASP A 313 -6.77 25.34 4.73
CA ASP A 313 -5.65 26.22 5.09
C ASP A 313 -4.30 25.72 4.54
N GLN A 314 -4.21 24.42 4.26
CA GLN A 314 -3.04 23.79 3.63
C GLN A 314 -3.28 23.42 2.17
N ARG A 315 -4.46 23.68 1.61
CA ARG A 315 -4.85 23.31 0.23
C ARG A 315 -4.54 21.84 -0.08
N SER A 316 -4.70 20.94 0.90
CA SER A 316 -4.23 19.55 0.81
C SER A 316 -5.10 18.59 1.63
N PHE A 317 -4.66 17.36 1.84
CA PHE A 317 -5.50 16.29 2.39
C PHE A 317 -4.94 15.69 3.67
N LEU A 318 -5.84 15.40 4.62
CA LEU A 318 -5.60 14.62 5.82
C LEU A 318 -5.57 13.12 5.49
N LEU A 319 -4.95 12.31 6.35
CA LEU A 319 -5.01 10.85 6.22
C LEU A 319 -6.40 10.29 6.52
N TYR A 320 -7.11 10.90 7.46
CA TYR A 320 -8.47 10.58 7.90
C TYR A 320 -9.10 11.84 8.50
N PRO A 321 -10.45 11.91 8.61
CA PRO A 321 -11.14 13.09 9.11
C PRO A 321 -10.66 13.49 10.51
N GLU A 322 -10.59 14.79 10.75
CA GLU A 322 -10.40 15.31 12.10
C GLU A 322 -11.65 15.01 12.94
N ARG A 323 -11.45 14.63 14.20
CA ARG A 323 -12.54 14.38 15.14
C ARG A 323 -12.26 14.99 16.50
N ARG A 324 -13.31 15.46 17.17
CA ARG A 324 -13.22 15.89 18.56
C ARG A 324 -13.08 14.67 19.46
N LEU A 325 -11.99 14.59 20.21
CA LEU A 325 -11.84 13.60 21.27
C LEU A 325 -12.57 14.06 22.55
N PRO A 326 -13.15 13.12 23.32
CA PRO A 326 -13.71 13.47 24.62
C PRO A 326 -12.64 14.09 25.52
N THR A 327 -13.01 15.17 26.20
CA THR A 327 -12.17 15.80 27.23
C THR A 327 -11.97 14.86 28.42
N PHE A 328 -11.01 15.19 29.29
CA PHE A 328 -10.69 14.33 30.45
C PHE A 328 -11.92 13.98 31.31
N PHE A 329 -12.81 14.93 31.57
CA PHE A 329 -14.02 14.70 32.38
C PHE A 329 -15.18 14.03 31.63
N GLU A 330 -15.17 14.10 30.29
CA GLU A 330 -16.13 13.39 29.42
C GLU A 330 -15.75 11.93 29.21
N ARG A 331 -14.45 11.60 29.30
CA ARG A 331 -13.98 10.20 29.31
C ARG A 331 -14.42 9.48 30.58
N ASN A 332 -14.52 8.16 30.49
CA ASN A 332 -14.81 7.29 31.63
C ASN A 332 -16.05 7.74 32.42
N ARG A 333 -17.16 7.97 31.72
CA ARG A 333 -18.48 8.20 32.31
C ARG A 333 -19.32 6.97 32.05
N VAL A 334 -19.51 6.15 33.07
CA VAL A 334 -20.25 4.90 32.96
C VAL A 334 -21.75 5.20 33.02
N PRO A 335 -22.59 4.60 32.15
CA PRO A 335 -24.03 4.75 32.21
C PRO A 335 -24.58 4.34 33.58
N GLU A 336 -25.54 5.10 34.11
CA GLU A 336 -26.16 4.82 35.41
C GLU A 336 -26.81 3.42 35.47
N ALA A 337 -27.24 2.89 34.31
CA ALA A 337 -27.76 1.53 34.19
C ALA A 337 -26.76 0.45 34.64
N ALA A 338 -25.44 0.72 34.60
CA ALA A 338 -24.44 -0.19 35.12
C ALA A 338 -24.56 -0.43 36.63
N ALA A 339 -25.16 0.50 37.39
CA ALA A 339 -25.46 0.30 38.81
C ALA A 339 -26.46 -0.85 39.06
N ALA A 340 -27.20 -1.29 38.03
CA ALA A 340 -28.09 -2.45 38.14
C ALA A 340 -27.35 -3.80 38.07
N ILE A 341 -26.06 -3.81 37.68
CA ILE A 341 -25.23 -5.01 37.72
C ILE A 341 -24.98 -5.34 39.20
N PRO A 342 -25.36 -6.54 39.69
CA PRO A 342 -25.34 -6.81 41.13
C PRO A 342 -23.96 -6.65 41.80
N LEU A 343 -22.87 -7.03 41.12
CA LEU A 343 -21.50 -6.77 41.57
C LEU A 343 -21.22 -5.27 41.71
N VAL A 344 -21.61 -4.45 40.72
CA VAL A 344 -21.42 -3.00 40.76
C VAL A 344 -22.21 -2.38 41.91
N ALA A 345 -23.48 -2.75 42.08
CA ALA A 345 -24.32 -2.28 43.17
C ALA A 345 -23.67 -2.56 44.54
N ALA A 346 -23.18 -3.79 44.75
CA ALA A 346 -22.56 -4.19 46.00
C ALA A 346 -21.23 -3.46 46.27
N LEU A 347 -20.39 -3.26 45.23
CA LEU A 347 -19.17 -2.44 45.35
C LEU A 347 -19.49 -1.00 45.78
N LEU A 348 -20.50 -0.39 45.17
CA LEU A 348 -20.95 0.96 45.50
C LEU A 348 -21.50 1.07 46.93
N GLU A 349 -22.28 0.08 47.39
CA GLU A 349 -22.82 0.03 48.76
C GLU A 349 -21.70 -0.09 49.82
N ARG A 350 -20.63 -0.83 49.49
CA ARG A 350 -19.46 -1.01 50.36
C ARG A 350 -18.46 0.14 50.29
N GLY A 351 -18.60 1.04 49.31
CA GLY A 351 -17.62 2.08 49.03
C GLY A 351 -16.29 1.53 48.49
N ASP A 352 -16.31 0.34 47.88
CA ASP A 352 -15.14 -0.28 47.27
C ASP A 352 -14.96 0.26 45.84
N GLY A 353 -13.90 1.05 45.62
CA GLY A 353 -13.58 1.66 44.34
C GLY A 353 -12.62 0.86 43.47
N SER A 354 -12.32 -0.40 43.80
CA SER A 354 -11.31 -1.22 43.10
C SER A 354 -11.59 -1.44 41.62
N VAL A 355 -12.87 -1.42 41.21
CA VAL A 355 -13.30 -1.60 39.81
C VAL A 355 -14.08 -0.38 39.32
N ILE A 356 -15.04 0.11 40.10
CA ILE A 356 -15.92 1.21 39.72
C ILE A 356 -16.32 2.00 40.98
N ALA A 357 -16.41 3.32 40.85
CA ALA A 357 -16.80 4.21 41.94
C ALA A 357 -17.65 5.39 41.43
N ARG A 358 -18.34 6.09 42.34
CA ARG A 358 -18.90 7.42 42.04
C ARG A 358 -17.84 8.49 42.29
N ASP A 359 -17.73 9.43 41.36
CA ASP A 359 -16.95 10.65 41.58
C ASP A 359 -17.69 11.66 42.48
N ALA A 360 -17.06 12.81 42.72
CA ALA A 360 -17.61 13.87 43.58
C ALA A 360 -18.94 14.45 43.06
N ASP A 361 -19.23 14.31 41.76
CA ASP A 361 -20.47 14.76 41.12
C ASP A 361 -21.52 13.63 41.02
N GLY A 362 -21.22 12.45 41.60
CA GLY A 362 -22.09 11.28 41.59
C GLY A 362 -22.03 10.44 40.31
N VAL A 363 -21.13 10.76 39.37
CA VAL A 363 -20.98 10.04 38.10
C VAL A 363 -20.20 8.75 38.32
N LEU A 364 -20.69 7.64 37.77
CA LEU A 364 -19.97 6.36 37.81
C LEU A 364 -18.75 6.39 36.89
N ARG A 365 -17.63 5.90 37.41
CA ARG A 365 -16.34 5.83 36.71
C ARG A 365 -15.65 4.52 37.01
N PHE A 366 -15.09 3.87 36.00
CA PHE A 366 -14.13 2.79 36.20
C PHE A 366 -12.88 3.31 36.91
N HIS A 367 -12.14 2.42 37.58
CA HIS A 367 -10.88 2.76 38.23
C HIS A 367 -9.90 3.44 37.25
N GLY A 368 -9.19 4.46 37.73
CA GLY A 368 -8.39 5.36 36.89
C GLY A 368 -7.18 4.71 36.23
N ASP A 369 -6.69 3.59 36.78
CA ASP A 369 -5.51 2.88 36.28
C ASP A 369 -5.82 1.89 35.14
N PHE A 370 -7.08 1.68 34.78
CA PHE A 370 -7.45 0.76 33.71
C PHE A 370 -7.16 1.35 32.34
N ARG A 371 -6.37 0.63 31.55
CA ARG A 371 -6.04 0.98 30.16
C ARG A 371 -6.87 0.19 29.17
N ASN A 372 -7.22 -1.05 29.50
CA ASN A 372 -7.97 -1.97 28.64
C ASN A 372 -8.77 -2.99 29.48
N ALA A 373 -9.45 -3.91 28.78
CA ALA A 373 -10.25 -4.95 29.42
C ALA A 373 -9.41 -5.93 30.26
N ASP A 374 -8.13 -6.14 29.95
CA ASP A 374 -7.26 -7.03 30.73
C ASP A 374 -6.98 -6.45 32.12
N ASP A 375 -6.83 -5.13 32.25
CA ASP A 375 -6.68 -4.48 33.54
C ASP A 375 -7.95 -4.64 34.39
N VAL A 376 -9.14 -4.57 33.77
CA VAL A 376 -10.43 -4.83 34.43
C VAL A 376 -10.51 -6.30 34.86
N ASP A 377 -10.15 -7.22 33.97
CA ASP A 377 -10.16 -8.66 34.27
C ASP A 377 -9.20 -9.00 35.41
N ALA A 378 -8.00 -8.41 35.41
CA ALA A 378 -7.02 -8.54 36.48
C ALA A 378 -7.54 -7.99 37.82
N ALA A 379 -8.24 -6.85 37.81
CA ALA A 379 -8.87 -6.31 39.01
C ALA A 379 -10.01 -7.21 39.52
N LEU A 380 -10.83 -7.76 38.62
CA LEU A 380 -11.87 -8.74 38.97
C LEU A 380 -11.26 -10.04 39.53
N ASN A 381 -10.13 -10.51 38.97
CA ASN A 381 -9.37 -11.64 39.50
C ASN A 381 -8.85 -11.35 40.91
N ALA A 382 -8.28 -10.16 41.14
CA ALA A 382 -7.82 -9.75 42.46
C ALA A 382 -8.98 -9.70 43.48
N LEU A 383 -10.12 -9.12 43.09
CA LEU A 383 -11.32 -9.03 43.91
C LEU A 383 -11.86 -10.42 44.28
N ALA A 384 -11.84 -11.38 43.34
CA ALA A 384 -12.30 -12.75 43.58
C ALA A 384 -11.44 -13.57 44.55
N HIS A 385 -10.28 -13.07 44.98
CA HIS A 385 -9.50 -13.72 46.05
C HIS A 385 -10.17 -13.56 47.43
N ASP A 386 -11.04 -12.56 47.58
CA ASP A 386 -11.89 -12.43 48.76
C ASP A 386 -13.14 -13.32 48.60
N PRO A 387 -13.39 -14.27 49.52
CA PRO A 387 -14.59 -15.10 49.50
C PRO A 387 -15.92 -14.31 49.47
N GLU A 388 -15.95 -13.06 49.97
CA GLU A 388 -17.14 -12.20 49.88
C GLU A 388 -17.50 -11.88 48.42
N TRP A 389 -16.51 -11.75 47.54
CA TRP A 389 -16.69 -11.27 46.18
C TRP A 389 -16.63 -12.36 45.11
N ALA A 390 -16.08 -13.54 45.42
CA ALA A 390 -15.85 -14.61 44.44
C ALA A 390 -17.10 -14.97 43.61
N ASP A 391 -18.24 -15.21 44.27
CA ASP A 391 -19.50 -15.56 43.59
C ASP A 391 -20.08 -14.38 42.77
N HIS A 392 -19.90 -13.14 43.25
CA HIS A 392 -20.34 -11.94 42.53
C HIS A 392 -19.53 -11.75 41.24
N VAL A 393 -18.21 -11.89 41.32
CA VAL A 393 -17.31 -11.80 40.16
C VAL A 393 -17.63 -12.89 39.14
N LEU A 394 -17.80 -14.14 39.58
CA LEU A 394 -18.11 -15.26 38.68
C LEU A 394 -19.40 -15.02 37.90
N ARG A 395 -20.44 -14.49 38.57
CA ARG A 395 -21.74 -14.21 37.96
C ARG A 395 -21.70 -13.02 36.99
N ASP A 396 -21.06 -11.92 37.39
CA ASP A 396 -21.27 -10.61 36.75
C ASP A 396 -20.09 -10.13 35.88
N ARG A 397 -18.96 -10.86 35.85
CA ARG A 397 -17.74 -10.49 35.10
C ARG A 397 -18.03 -10.01 33.68
N ASN A 398 -18.77 -10.81 32.90
CA ASN A 398 -19.02 -10.50 31.49
C ASN A 398 -19.86 -9.22 31.32
N ALA A 399 -20.78 -8.93 32.24
CA ALA A 399 -21.56 -7.69 32.20
C ALA A 399 -20.70 -6.46 32.50
N VAL A 400 -19.76 -6.58 33.45
CA VAL A 400 -18.78 -5.52 33.76
C VAL A 400 -17.86 -5.26 32.57
N LEU A 401 -17.29 -6.32 31.98
CA LEU A 401 -16.44 -6.20 30.79
C LEU A 401 -17.20 -5.62 29.59
N ALA A 402 -18.45 -6.02 29.39
CA ALA A 402 -19.31 -5.44 28.34
C ALA A 402 -19.60 -3.95 28.60
N THR A 403 -19.82 -3.55 29.84
CA THR A 403 -19.98 -2.13 30.22
C THR A 403 -18.71 -1.33 29.96
N PHE A 404 -17.54 -1.89 30.29
CA PHE A 404 -16.26 -1.26 29.99
C PHE A 404 -16.09 -1.05 28.49
N GLU A 405 -16.41 -2.07 27.69
CA GLU A 405 -16.36 -1.98 26.23
C GLU A 405 -17.38 -0.98 25.66
N GLU A 406 -18.59 -0.86 26.23
CA GLU A 406 -19.56 0.14 25.83
C GLU A 406 -19.04 1.58 26.04
N VAL A 407 -18.37 1.82 27.17
CA VAL A 407 -17.82 3.13 27.55
C VAL A 407 -16.62 3.52 26.70
N PHE A 408 -15.68 2.59 26.48
CA PHE A 408 -14.40 2.91 25.83
C PHE A 408 -14.33 2.51 24.35
N ARG A 409 -15.18 1.60 23.89
CA ARG A 409 -15.28 1.11 22.50
C ARG A 409 -13.94 0.70 21.93
N HIS A 410 -13.15 -0.07 22.69
CA HIS A 410 -11.81 -0.47 22.27
C HIS A 410 -11.82 -1.37 21.03
N HIS A 411 -12.92 -2.08 20.72
CA HIS A 411 -13.03 -2.81 19.46
C HIS A 411 -12.93 -1.91 18.21
N ALA A 412 -13.23 -0.61 18.34
CA ALA A 412 -13.13 0.39 17.28
C ALA A 412 -11.81 1.19 17.33
N PHE A 413 -10.91 0.86 18.25
CA PHE A 413 -9.60 1.50 18.35
C PHE A 413 -8.69 1.01 17.23
N THR A 414 -8.39 1.90 16.29
CA THR A 414 -7.54 1.58 15.13
C THR A 414 -6.05 1.77 15.42
N GLY A 415 -5.70 2.47 16.50
CA GLY A 415 -4.32 2.78 16.89
C GLY A 415 -4.18 4.22 17.40
N ARG A 416 -2.93 4.66 17.58
CA ARG A 416 -2.62 6.01 18.11
C ARG A 416 -3.08 7.15 17.19
N SER A 417 -3.26 6.87 15.89
CA SER A 417 -3.76 7.76 14.83
C SER A 417 -4.88 8.70 15.29
N GLY A 418 -5.95 8.10 15.81
CA GLY A 418 -7.14 8.81 16.25
C GLY A 418 -7.07 9.33 17.68
N THR A 419 -5.88 9.41 18.29
CA THR A 419 -5.67 9.81 19.70
C THR A 419 -4.51 10.79 19.92
N MET A 420 -3.83 11.22 18.85
CA MET A 420 -2.75 12.20 18.88
C MET A 420 -2.96 13.31 17.82
N TYR A 421 -2.26 14.44 17.97
CA TYR A 421 -2.46 15.67 17.17
C TYR A 421 -1.22 16.09 16.33
N GLY A 422 -0.34 15.15 16.02
CA GLY A 422 0.86 15.34 15.21
C GLY A 422 1.27 14.04 14.53
N PHE A 423 2.32 14.06 13.72
CA PHE A 423 2.73 12.92 12.87
C PHE A 423 1.59 12.47 11.95
N GLU A 424 1.13 11.23 12.05
CA GLU A 424 -0.02 10.75 11.29
C GLU A 424 -1.35 11.25 11.88
N GLY A 425 -1.37 11.79 13.10
CA GLY A 425 -2.58 12.03 13.89
C GLY A 425 -3.58 13.06 13.37
N LEU A 426 -4.59 13.35 14.19
CA LEU A 426 -5.74 14.19 13.85
C LEU A 426 -5.33 15.59 13.40
N GLY A 427 -5.94 16.05 12.29
CA GLY A 427 -5.69 17.37 11.69
C GLY A 427 -4.35 17.51 10.98
N CYS A 428 -3.54 16.44 10.90
CA CYS A 428 -2.22 16.48 10.30
C CYS A 428 -2.23 16.06 8.83
N VAL A 429 -1.58 16.86 7.97
CA VAL A 429 -1.27 16.46 6.60
C VAL A 429 0.01 15.63 6.62
N TYR A 430 -0.04 14.41 6.09
CA TYR A 430 1.14 13.56 5.94
C TYR A 430 1.58 13.51 4.48
N TRP A 431 2.65 14.25 4.15
CA TRP A 431 2.95 14.66 2.77
C TRP A 431 3.30 13.51 1.83
N HIS A 432 3.83 12.39 2.35
CA HIS A 432 4.10 11.22 1.52
C HIS A 432 2.83 10.64 0.89
N MET A 433 1.71 10.59 1.62
CA MET A 433 0.45 10.07 1.06
C MET A 433 -0.16 11.03 0.02
N VAL A 434 0.00 12.34 0.22
CA VAL A 434 -0.41 13.36 -0.77
C VAL A 434 0.42 13.23 -2.05
N ALA A 435 1.73 13.00 -1.95
CA ALA A 435 2.57 12.79 -3.13
C ALA A 435 2.27 11.47 -3.86
N LYS A 436 1.84 10.42 -3.13
CA LYS A 436 1.30 9.20 -3.74
C LYS A 436 -0.01 9.45 -4.49
N LEU A 437 -0.93 10.25 -3.91
CA LEU A 437 -2.13 10.70 -4.61
C LEU A 437 -1.77 11.42 -5.91
N LEU A 438 -0.83 12.36 -5.85
CA LEU A 438 -0.37 13.11 -7.01
C LEU A 438 0.17 12.18 -8.11
N LEU A 439 0.98 11.18 -7.74
CA LEU A 439 1.50 10.17 -8.67
C LEU A 439 0.38 9.30 -9.27
N ALA A 440 -0.59 8.86 -8.47
CA ALA A 440 -1.71 8.06 -8.96
C ALA A 440 -2.56 8.83 -9.99
N VAL A 441 -2.84 10.11 -9.73
CA VAL A 441 -3.56 10.98 -10.67
C VAL A 441 -2.74 11.24 -11.93
N GLN A 442 -1.42 11.39 -11.81
CA GLN A 442 -0.54 11.50 -12.97
C GLN A 442 -0.59 10.23 -13.84
N GLU A 443 -0.49 9.04 -13.25
CA GLU A 443 -0.54 7.78 -14.00
C GLU A 443 -1.84 7.65 -14.80
N ILE A 444 -2.97 8.14 -14.26
CA ILE A 444 -4.27 8.19 -14.97
C ILE A 444 -4.26 9.24 -16.07
N ALA A 445 -3.78 10.46 -15.80
CA ALA A 445 -3.72 11.53 -16.80
C ALA A 445 -2.86 11.14 -18.02
N LEU A 446 -1.71 10.51 -17.78
CA LEU A 446 -0.82 10.03 -18.85
C LEU A 446 -1.49 8.92 -19.67
N ARG A 447 -2.14 7.96 -19.01
CA ARG A 447 -2.86 6.88 -19.67
C ARG A 447 -4.04 7.38 -20.51
N ALA A 448 -4.84 8.29 -19.96
CA ALA A 448 -5.97 8.89 -20.67
C ALA A 448 -5.51 9.60 -21.95
N PHE A 449 -4.32 10.23 -21.93
CA PHE A 449 -3.74 10.80 -23.13
C PHE A 449 -3.31 9.74 -24.15
N ASP A 450 -2.60 8.69 -23.71
CA ASP A 450 -2.11 7.63 -24.59
C ASP A 450 -3.25 6.81 -25.23
N ASP A 451 -4.34 6.60 -24.50
CA ASP A 451 -5.54 5.89 -24.97
C ASP A 451 -6.42 6.74 -25.90
N GLY A 452 -6.01 7.98 -26.22
CA GLY A 452 -6.77 8.87 -27.08
C GLY A 452 -8.06 9.40 -26.44
N GLY A 453 -8.06 9.57 -25.11
CA GLY A 453 -9.15 10.14 -24.34
C GLY A 453 -9.57 11.52 -24.84
N SER A 454 -10.78 11.96 -24.47
CA SER A 454 -11.30 13.22 -24.97
C SER A 454 -10.39 14.39 -24.54
N PRO A 455 -10.20 15.42 -25.39
CA PRO A 455 -9.42 16.59 -25.00
C PRO A 455 -9.97 17.30 -23.75
N ALA A 456 -11.27 17.15 -23.46
CA ALA A 456 -11.88 17.70 -22.26
C ALA A 456 -11.44 16.93 -21.00
N ASP A 457 -11.49 15.60 -21.03
CA ASP A 457 -11.09 14.76 -19.90
C ASP A 457 -9.60 14.87 -19.62
N CYS A 458 -8.76 14.86 -20.66
CA CYS A 458 -7.31 15.04 -20.50
C CYS A 458 -6.97 16.39 -19.83
N ARG A 459 -7.66 17.47 -20.23
CA ARG A 459 -7.49 18.78 -19.59
C ARG A 459 -7.98 18.78 -18.15
N ALA A 460 -9.15 18.21 -17.88
CA ALA A 460 -9.71 18.14 -16.53
C ALA A 460 -8.81 17.33 -15.59
N LEU A 461 -8.23 16.22 -16.06
CA LEU A 461 -7.27 15.42 -15.28
C LEU A 461 -6.00 16.19 -14.98
N ALA A 462 -5.50 16.96 -15.94
CA ALA A 462 -4.34 17.79 -15.73
C ALA A 462 -4.61 18.96 -14.76
N GLU A 463 -5.78 19.58 -14.85
CA GLU A 463 -6.24 20.59 -13.88
C GLU A 463 -6.37 19.99 -12.48
N ALA A 464 -6.93 18.78 -12.37
CA ALA A 464 -7.04 18.06 -11.10
C ALA A 464 -5.64 17.73 -10.52
N TYR A 465 -4.72 17.24 -11.35
CA TYR A 465 -3.31 17.03 -10.98
C TYR A 465 -2.69 18.32 -10.41
N TYR A 466 -2.84 19.44 -11.13
CA TYR A 466 -2.28 20.72 -10.69
C TYR A 466 -2.95 21.29 -9.44
N ARG A 467 -4.26 21.02 -9.26
CA ARG A 467 -4.97 21.40 -8.04
C ARG A 467 -4.42 20.68 -6.82
N ILE A 468 -4.14 19.38 -6.93
CA ILE A 468 -3.50 18.59 -5.85
C ILE A 468 -2.07 19.09 -5.61
N ARG A 469 -1.30 19.28 -6.69
CA ARG A 469 0.09 19.77 -6.65
C ARG A 469 0.22 21.13 -5.97
N SER A 470 -0.78 22.01 -6.12
CA SER A 470 -0.80 23.34 -5.51
C SER A 470 -0.76 23.33 -3.97
N GLY A 471 -1.07 22.19 -3.35
CA GLY A 471 -0.95 21.99 -1.90
C GLY A 471 0.46 21.62 -1.43
N LEU A 472 1.37 21.24 -2.32
CA LEU A 472 2.74 20.86 -1.96
C LEU A 472 3.57 22.09 -1.53
N GLY A 473 4.64 21.83 -0.79
CA GLY A 473 5.47 22.86 -0.16
C GLY A 473 5.93 23.94 -1.13
N PHE A 474 6.50 23.55 -2.27
CA PHE A 474 7.09 24.50 -3.23
C PHE A 474 6.07 25.41 -3.96
N GLU A 475 4.76 25.17 -3.81
CA GLU A 475 3.66 26.02 -4.31
C GLU A 475 3.09 26.96 -3.22
N LYS A 476 3.80 27.07 -2.09
CA LYS A 476 3.43 27.89 -0.93
C LYS A 476 4.49 28.93 -0.61
N ASP A 477 4.06 29.99 0.07
CA ASP A 477 4.99 30.92 0.69
C ASP A 477 5.53 30.37 2.03
N VAL A 478 6.57 31.02 2.55
CA VAL A 478 7.24 30.62 3.80
C VAL A 478 6.29 30.64 5.01
N THR A 479 5.29 31.52 5.01
CA THR A 479 4.34 31.68 6.12
C THR A 479 3.31 30.56 6.12
N GLU A 480 2.74 30.25 4.95
CA GLU A 480 1.78 29.15 4.76
C GLU A 480 2.43 27.79 5.03
N TYR A 481 3.65 27.58 4.55
CA TYR A 481 4.38 26.33 4.76
C TYR A 481 4.98 26.20 6.17
N GLY A 482 5.43 27.33 6.74
CA GLY A 482 6.11 27.42 8.02
C GLY A 482 7.54 26.89 8.04
N ALA A 483 8.16 26.77 6.86
CA ALA A 483 9.56 26.42 6.63
C ALA A 483 10.01 26.92 5.24
N PHE A 484 11.23 26.59 4.80
CA PHE A 484 11.64 26.81 3.42
C PHE A 484 10.79 25.92 2.47
N PRO A 485 9.99 26.51 1.55
CA PRO A 485 9.09 25.76 0.67
C PRO A 485 9.76 24.74 -0.25
N THR A 486 11.05 24.91 -0.51
CA THR A 486 11.87 24.02 -1.33
C THR A 486 12.32 22.75 -0.61
N ASP A 487 12.23 22.74 0.72
CA ASP A 487 12.69 21.62 1.53
C ASP A 487 11.52 20.66 1.81
N PRO A 488 11.69 19.34 1.64
CA PRO A 488 10.66 18.37 1.96
C PRO A 488 10.56 18.15 3.48
N TYR A 489 9.35 17.87 3.97
CA TYR A 489 9.04 17.59 5.37
C TYR A 489 8.02 16.46 5.46
N SER A 490 8.06 15.64 6.51
CA SER A 490 7.14 14.50 6.62
C SER A 490 5.68 14.91 6.81
N HIS A 491 5.41 15.93 7.64
CA HIS A 491 4.03 16.27 7.99
C HIS A 491 3.85 17.74 8.42
N THR A 492 2.59 18.21 8.41
CA THR A 492 2.19 19.55 8.88
C THR A 492 0.98 19.42 9.82
N PRO A 493 1.15 19.59 11.14
CA PRO A 493 0.07 19.45 12.12
C PRO A 493 -0.89 20.66 12.08
N PRO A 494 -2.02 20.63 12.81
CA PRO A 494 -2.96 21.75 12.82
C PRO A 494 -2.43 22.99 13.56
N HIS A 495 -1.47 22.82 14.47
CA HIS A 495 -0.98 23.87 15.38
C HIS A 495 0.42 24.41 15.02
N ALA A 496 1.02 23.99 13.91
CA ALA A 496 2.33 24.45 13.46
C ALA A 496 2.54 24.24 11.95
N GLY A 497 3.58 24.89 11.40
CA GLY A 497 4.07 24.60 10.05
C GLY A 497 4.78 23.25 9.92
N ALA A 498 5.41 23.03 8.76
CA ALA A 498 6.07 21.78 8.38
C ALA A 498 7.05 21.21 9.44
N LYS A 499 7.04 19.89 9.62
CA LYS A 499 7.80 19.14 10.64
C LYS A 499 8.54 17.93 10.05
N GLN A 500 9.68 17.60 10.66
CA GLN A 500 10.61 16.54 10.24
C GLN A 500 11.23 16.78 8.85
N PRO A 501 12.26 17.62 8.73
CA PRO A 501 12.88 17.95 7.45
C PRO A 501 13.64 16.78 6.82
N GLY A 502 13.71 16.77 5.50
CA GLY A 502 14.68 16.01 4.72
C GLY A 502 14.18 14.65 4.23
N MET A 503 14.59 13.56 4.88
CA MET A 503 14.54 12.20 4.34
C MET A 503 13.16 11.53 4.45
N THR A 504 12.12 12.18 3.95
CA THR A 504 10.77 11.61 3.81
C THR A 504 10.63 10.85 2.49
N GLY A 505 9.83 9.77 2.48
CA GLY A 505 9.50 9.02 1.26
C GLY A 505 8.76 9.84 0.20
N GLN A 506 8.22 11.01 0.56
CA GLN A 506 7.61 11.98 -0.37
C GLN A 506 8.51 12.27 -1.57
N VAL A 507 9.82 12.44 -1.34
CA VAL A 507 10.75 12.89 -2.39
C VAL A 507 10.84 11.92 -3.56
N LYS A 508 10.68 10.61 -3.32
CA LYS A 508 10.72 9.62 -4.42
C LYS A 508 9.52 9.79 -5.34
N GLU A 509 8.35 10.07 -4.78
CA GLU A 509 7.13 10.23 -5.56
C GLU A 509 7.23 11.52 -6.38
N GLU A 510 7.78 12.60 -5.80
CA GLU A 510 7.98 13.87 -6.50
C GLU A 510 9.04 13.80 -7.61
N ILE A 511 10.08 12.97 -7.46
CA ILE A 511 11.01 12.67 -8.56
C ILE A 511 10.28 12.00 -9.72
N LEU A 512 9.43 11.00 -9.42
CA LEU A 512 8.63 10.31 -10.44
C LEU A 512 7.64 11.26 -11.11
N THR A 513 6.90 12.06 -10.32
CA THR A 513 5.95 13.01 -10.88
C THR A 513 6.65 14.08 -11.71
N ARG A 514 7.85 14.52 -11.33
CA ARG A 514 8.61 15.48 -12.13
C ARG A 514 9.08 14.90 -13.47
N LEU A 515 9.51 13.64 -13.49
CA LEU A 515 9.83 12.95 -14.75
C LEU A 515 8.59 12.80 -15.65
N GLY A 516 7.43 12.49 -15.06
CA GLY A 516 6.16 12.43 -15.77
C GLY A 516 5.69 13.79 -16.30
N GLU A 517 5.90 14.89 -15.55
CA GLU A 517 5.65 16.27 -16.01
C GLU A 517 6.51 16.62 -17.22
N PHE A 518 7.79 16.26 -17.19
CA PHE A 518 8.68 16.40 -18.34
C PHE A 518 8.33 15.44 -19.49
N GLY A 519 7.39 14.51 -19.29
CA GLY A 519 6.99 13.55 -20.32
C GLY A 519 8.08 12.54 -20.66
N VAL A 520 9.06 12.33 -19.78
CA VAL A 520 10.12 11.36 -20.01
C VAL A 520 9.57 9.98 -19.66
N ARG A 521 9.34 9.17 -20.69
CA ARG A 521 8.78 7.83 -20.55
C ARG A 521 9.68 6.82 -21.23
N VAL A 522 9.61 5.57 -20.79
CA VAL A 522 10.31 4.47 -21.43
C VAL A 522 9.27 3.42 -21.81
N GLU A 523 9.25 3.08 -23.09
CA GLU A 523 8.30 2.17 -23.71
C GLU A 523 9.08 1.27 -24.68
N ASN A 524 8.97 -0.05 -24.54
CA ASN A 524 9.62 -1.03 -25.42
C ASN A 524 11.14 -0.80 -25.62
N GLY A 525 11.86 -0.42 -24.55
CA GLY A 525 13.29 -0.13 -24.59
C GLY A 525 13.66 1.23 -25.18
N CYS A 526 12.68 2.07 -25.55
CA CYS A 526 12.88 3.36 -26.18
C CYS A 526 12.50 4.50 -25.23
N VAL A 527 13.34 5.55 -25.15
CA VAL A 527 13.00 6.78 -24.42
C VAL A 527 12.09 7.65 -25.29
N ARG A 528 10.99 8.10 -24.70
CA ARG A 528 10.00 8.99 -25.30
C ARG A 528 9.89 10.29 -24.51
N PHE A 529 9.70 11.40 -25.21
CA PHE A 529 9.56 12.75 -24.67
C PHE A 529 8.19 13.34 -25.05
N ALA A 530 7.17 13.09 -24.22
CA ALA A 530 5.78 13.49 -24.46
C ALA A 530 5.23 14.32 -23.27
N PRO A 531 5.59 15.62 -23.18
CA PRO A 531 5.34 16.45 -22.00
C PRO A 531 3.91 16.99 -21.91
N VAL A 532 2.92 16.09 -21.81
CA VAL A 532 1.49 16.41 -21.81
C VAL A 532 0.99 17.08 -20.53
N LEU A 533 1.81 17.03 -19.48
CA LEU A 533 1.55 17.70 -18.22
C LEU A 533 2.42 18.95 -18.03
N LEU A 534 3.35 19.29 -18.93
CA LEU A 534 4.25 20.42 -18.74
C LEU A 534 3.53 21.75 -18.98
N ARG A 535 3.60 22.68 -18.02
CA ARG A 535 3.05 24.03 -18.19
C ARG A 535 3.98 24.89 -19.04
N ARG A 536 3.40 25.67 -19.95
CA ARG A 536 4.16 26.66 -20.75
C ARG A 536 4.92 27.67 -19.89
N THR A 537 4.42 27.97 -18.69
CA THR A 537 5.05 28.91 -17.75
C THR A 537 6.36 28.42 -17.15
N GLU A 538 6.72 27.15 -17.34
CA GLU A 538 8.00 26.58 -16.88
C GLU A 538 9.16 26.82 -17.85
N LEU A 539 8.87 27.26 -19.08
CA LEU A 539 9.89 27.69 -20.03
C LEU A 539 10.47 29.03 -19.61
N LEU A 540 11.80 29.18 -19.77
CA LEU A 540 12.49 30.39 -19.37
C LEU A 540 12.01 31.60 -20.18
N ARG A 541 11.83 32.75 -19.51
CA ARG A 541 11.52 34.02 -20.19
C ARG A 541 12.76 34.69 -20.77
N GLU A 542 13.92 34.43 -20.17
CA GLU A 542 15.23 34.98 -20.53
C GLU A 542 16.25 33.85 -20.54
N GLY A 543 17.31 33.99 -21.34
CA GLY A 543 18.33 32.96 -21.44
C GLY A 543 19.10 32.77 -20.13
N ALA A 544 19.52 31.54 -19.84
CA ALA A 544 20.29 31.19 -18.64
C ALA A 544 21.35 30.13 -18.94
N VAL A 545 22.29 29.93 -18.01
CA VAL A 545 23.31 28.89 -18.11
C VAL A 545 22.95 27.72 -17.19
N TYR A 546 22.68 26.55 -17.78
CA TYR A 546 22.49 25.31 -17.06
C TYR A 546 23.84 24.65 -16.77
N ARG A 547 24.21 24.55 -15.50
CA ARG A 547 25.46 23.92 -15.04
C ARG A 547 25.17 22.50 -14.56
N TYR A 548 25.94 21.53 -15.03
CA TYR A 548 25.75 20.12 -14.72
C TYR A 548 27.09 19.36 -14.67
N TYR A 549 27.03 18.11 -14.20
CA TYR A 549 28.15 17.17 -14.27
C TYR A 549 27.82 16.08 -15.28
N ASP A 550 28.68 15.89 -16.27
CA ASP A 550 28.51 14.81 -17.26
C ASP A 550 28.80 13.43 -16.64
N VAL A 551 28.57 12.35 -17.40
CA VAL A 551 28.78 10.97 -16.92
C VAL A 551 30.23 10.66 -16.50
N ALA A 552 31.22 11.46 -16.95
CA ALA A 552 32.61 11.33 -16.52
C ALA A 552 32.90 12.08 -15.21
N GLY A 553 31.92 12.85 -14.70
CA GLY A 553 32.06 13.68 -13.52
C GLY A 553 32.65 15.06 -13.82
N ASP A 554 32.79 15.44 -15.10
CA ASP A 554 33.32 16.74 -15.47
C ASP A 554 32.24 17.83 -15.38
N ALA A 555 32.61 18.99 -14.86
CA ALA A 555 31.74 20.16 -14.84
C ALA A 555 31.54 20.70 -16.26
N ARG A 556 30.28 20.86 -16.66
CA ARG A 556 29.86 21.35 -17.98
C ARG A 556 28.82 22.45 -17.83
N SER A 557 28.58 23.15 -18.93
CA SER A 557 27.54 24.17 -19.04
C SER A 557 26.84 24.11 -20.39
N LEU A 558 25.54 24.38 -20.38
CA LEU A 558 24.68 24.49 -21.55
C LEU A 558 23.97 25.84 -21.51
N ASP A 559 24.03 26.59 -22.61
CA ASP A 559 23.22 27.81 -22.76
C ASP A 559 21.77 27.42 -23.07
N VAL A 560 20.84 27.88 -22.23
CA VAL A 560 19.41 27.65 -22.37
C VAL A 560 18.78 28.95 -22.87
N PRO A 561 18.25 29.00 -24.10
CA PRO A 561 17.66 30.21 -24.65
C PRO A 561 16.30 30.54 -23.98
N ALA A 562 15.83 31.77 -24.19
CA ALA A 562 14.46 32.13 -23.85
C ALA A 562 13.46 31.25 -24.63
N GLY A 563 12.40 30.79 -23.97
CA GLY A 563 11.43 29.85 -24.52
C GLY A 563 11.84 28.38 -24.43
N ALA A 564 12.94 28.06 -23.73
CA ALA A 564 13.41 26.70 -23.51
C ALA A 564 13.50 26.35 -22.01
N LEU A 565 13.67 25.06 -21.71
CA LEU A 565 14.06 24.56 -20.39
C LEU A 565 15.11 23.46 -20.54
N ALA A 566 15.90 23.22 -19.48
CA ALA A 566 16.88 22.15 -19.47
C ALA A 566 16.77 21.31 -18.19
N PHE A 567 17.03 20.01 -18.34
CA PHE A 567 17.15 19.05 -17.24
C PHE A 567 18.15 17.96 -17.62
N SER A 568 18.26 16.89 -16.82
CA SER A 568 19.05 15.72 -17.21
C SER A 568 18.27 14.42 -17.05
N TYR A 569 18.48 13.49 -17.98
CA TYR A 569 18.01 12.11 -17.86
C TYR A 569 19.20 11.16 -18.07
N CYS A 570 19.37 10.19 -17.16
CA CYS A 570 20.59 9.37 -17.09
C CYS A 570 21.91 10.19 -17.14
N GLN A 571 21.91 11.39 -16.53
CA GLN A 571 23.04 12.32 -16.49
C GLN A 571 23.46 12.92 -17.85
N VAL A 572 22.63 12.74 -18.88
CA VAL A 572 22.75 13.46 -20.16
C VAL A 572 21.83 14.69 -20.14
N PRO A 573 22.32 15.89 -20.50
CA PRO A 573 21.49 17.09 -20.54
C PRO A 573 20.44 16.98 -21.66
N VAL A 574 19.20 17.32 -21.32
CA VAL A 574 18.06 17.41 -22.23
C VAL A 574 17.62 18.86 -22.31
N LEU A 575 17.59 19.43 -23.52
CA LEU A 575 17.10 20.76 -23.81
C LEU A 575 15.73 20.65 -24.50
N TYR A 576 14.72 21.27 -23.91
CA TYR A 576 13.38 21.38 -24.46
C TYR A 576 13.20 22.76 -25.09
N GLU A 577 12.81 22.83 -26.35
CA GLU A 577 12.48 24.08 -27.04
C GLU A 577 11.15 24.01 -27.77
N LEU A 578 10.50 25.16 -27.95
CA LEU A 578 9.26 25.23 -28.71
C LEU A 578 9.53 25.04 -30.21
N GLY A 579 8.93 24.00 -30.79
CA GLY A 579 8.94 23.73 -32.22
C GLY A 579 7.73 24.37 -32.92
N ASN A 580 7.94 24.90 -34.13
CA ASN A 580 6.88 25.47 -34.98
C ASN A 580 6.12 24.39 -35.79
N GLY A 581 6.10 23.13 -35.34
CA GLY A 581 5.55 22.01 -36.12
C GLY A 581 5.45 20.71 -35.33
N GLU A 582 5.78 19.60 -35.98
CA GLU A 582 5.82 18.27 -35.36
C GLU A 582 6.99 18.13 -34.37
N SER A 583 6.87 17.15 -33.46
CA SER A 583 7.93 16.82 -32.53
C SER A 583 9.18 16.33 -33.26
N TRP A 584 10.35 16.63 -32.71
CA TRP A 584 11.62 16.08 -33.17
C TRP A 584 12.61 15.95 -32.02
N ILE A 585 13.61 15.09 -32.20
CA ILE A 585 14.70 14.90 -31.25
C ILE A 585 16.04 15.00 -31.99
N ARG A 586 16.95 15.86 -31.52
CA ARG A 586 18.34 15.90 -31.98
C ARG A 586 19.22 15.25 -30.92
N VAL A 587 19.97 14.24 -31.33
CA VAL A 587 20.96 13.57 -30.49
C VAL A 587 22.34 14.05 -30.91
N THR A 588 23.05 14.71 -30.01
CA THR A 588 24.45 15.11 -30.21
C THR A 588 25.35 14.11 -29.50
N ARG A 589 26.34 13.59 -30.24
CA ARG A 589 27.34 12.63 -29.74
C ARG A 589 28.57 13.36 -29.21
N ARG A 590 29.41 12.64 -28.48
CA ARG A 590 30.67 13.16 -27.90
C ARG A 590 31.66 13.66 -28.95
N ASP A 591 31.65 13.10 -30.16
CA ASP A 591 32.50 13.52 -31.28
C ASP A 591 31.98 14.80 -32.00
N GLY A 592 30.85 15.35 -31.54
CA GLY A 592 30.20 16.52 -32.12
C GLY A 592 29.27 16.19 -33.30
N SER A 593 29.16 14.93 -33.72
CA SER A 593 28.17 14.52 -34.70
C SER A 593 26.75 14.63 -34.13
N SER A 594 25.78 14.95 -34.98
CA SER A 594 24.38 15.08 -34.57
C SER A 594 23.44 14.39 -35.54
N THR A 595 22.44 13.70 -35.01
CA THR A 595 21.35 13.08 -35.79
C THR A 595 20.01 13.65 -35.35
N VAL A 596 19.12 13.93 -36.31
CA VAL A 596 17.75 14.39 -36.03
C VAL A 596 16.77 13.27 -36.35
N VAL A 597 15.91 12.96 -35.39
CA VAL A 597 14.82 12.00 -35.48
C VAL A 597 13.51 12.78 -35.49
N GLN A 598 12.61 12.47 -36.42
CA GLN A 598 11.25 13.03 -36.40
C GLN A 598 10.40 12.23 -35.40
N GLY A 599 9.51 12.92 -34.69
CA GLY A 599 8.71 12.34 -33.62
C GLY A 599 9.29 12.60 -32.23
N ASP A 600 8.74 11.90 -31.25
CA ASP A 600 8.98 12.09 -29.82
C ASP A 600 9.73 10.93 -29.17
N THR A 601 10.23 9.97 -29.96
CA THR A 601 10.80 8.71 -29.46
C THR A 601 12.20 8.46 -30.04
N LEU A 602 13.15 8.13 -29.18
CA LEU A 602 14.49 7.68 -29.55
C LEU A 602 14.48 6.22 -30.01
N ASP A 603 15.44 5.85 -30.86
CA ASP A 603 15.66 4.45 -31.18
C ASP A 603 16.19 3.64 -29.97
N ALA A 604 16.04 2.32 -30.03
CA ALA A 604 16.41 1.42 -28.94
C ALA A 604 17.92 1.41 -28.63
N ASP A 605 18.80 1.57 -29.63
CA ASP A 605 20.25 1.57 -29.39
C ASP A 605 20.68 2.84 -28.65
N THR A 606 20.21 4.00 -29.10
CA THR A 606 20.46 5.27 -28.41
C THR A 606 19.89 5.24 -26.99
N SER A 607 18.67 4.73 -26.82
CA SER A 607 18.03 4.62 -25.50
C SER A 607 18.81 3.72 -24.54
N ARG A 608 19.25 2.55 -25.00
CA ARG A 608 20.11 1.63 -24.23
C ARG A 608 21.39 2.30 -23.76
N ARG A 609 22.07 3.04 -24.63
CA ARG A 609 23.31 3.76 -24.31
C ARG A 609 23.09 4.82 -23.22
N LEU A 610 21.92 5.46 -23.18
CA LEU A 610 21.53 6.35 -22.07
C LEU A 610 21.37 5.57 -20.76
N PHE A 611 20.64 4.45 -20.77
CA PHE A 611 20.43 3.62 -19.57
C PHE A 611 21.75 3.11 -18.98
N GLU A 612 22.66 2.65 -19.85
CA GLU A 612 24.00 2.16 -19.50
C GLU A 612 24.98 3.27 -19.12
N ARG A 613 24.60 4.55 -19.32
CA ARG A 613 25.47 5.71 -19.15
C ARG A 613 26.79 5.57 -19.94
N ALA A 614 26.71 5.07 -21.17
CA ALA A 614 27.87 4.79 -22.02
C ALA A 614 28.71 6.05 -22.33
N GLY A 615 28.10 7.24 -22.24
CA GLY A 615 28.76 8.54 -22.36
C GLY A 615 29.04 9.01 -23.78
N ASP A 616 28.56 8.27 -24.78
CA ASP A 616 28.67 8.63 -26.18
C ASP A 616 27.63 9.67 -26.62
N VAL A 617 26.48 9.75 -25.94
CA VAL A 617 25.51 10.85 -26.09
C VAL A 617 25.90 11.99 -25.15
N SER A 618 26.17 13.17 -25.72
CA SER A 618 26.58 14.37 -24.97
C SER A 618 25.43 15.32 -24.67
N GLN A 619 24.39 15.36 -25.53
CA GLN A 619 23.21 16.22 -25.37
C GLN A 619 22.03 15.69 -26.19
N ILE A 620 20.82 15.95 -25.70
CA ILE A 620 19.56 15.70 -26.41
C ILE A 620 18.80 17.03 -26.50
N ASP A 621 18.46 17.49 -27.70
CA ASP A 621 17.51 18.58 -27.91
C ASP A 621 16.17 18.00 -28.34
N VAL A 622 15.08 18.52 -27.80
CA VAL A 622 13.72 18.08 -28.13
C VAL A 622 12.88 19.28 -28.52
N GLY A 623 12.36 19.25 -29.74
CA GLY A 623 11.38 20.21 -30.22
C GLY A 623 9.98 19.79 -29.83
N ILE A 624 9.32 20.61 -29.02
CA ILE A 624 7.99 20.32 -28.47
C ILE A 624 6.95 21.18 -29.18
N PRO A 625 5.88 20.58 -29.72
CA PRO A 625 4.76 21.33 -30.25
C PRO A 625 4.06 22.13 -29.15
N VAL A 626 3.74 23.40 -29.42
CA VAL A 626 3.02 24.27 -28.46
C VAL A 626 1.70 23.63 -27.98
N ARG A 627 1.03 22.89 -28.87
CA ARG A 627 -0.23 22.18 -28.59
C ARG A 627 -0.10 21.04 -27.58
N SER A 628 1.11 20.59 -27.29
CA SER A 628 1.38 19.48 -26.36
C SER A 628 1.54 19.94 -24.92
N LEU A 629 1.60 21.26 -24.67
CA LEU A 629 1.76 21.86 -23.34
C LEU A 629 0.40 22.28 -22.75
N ILE A 630 0.39 22.45 -21.43
CA ILE A 630 -0.73 23.01 -20.66
C ILE A 630 -0.59 24.53 -20.49
#